data_AF-A0A1F9JY13-F1
#
_entry.id   AF-A0A1F9JY13-F1
#
_cell.length_a   1.000
_cell.length_b   1.000
_cell.length_c   1.000
_cell.angle_alpha   90.00
_cell.angle_beta   90.00
_cell.angle_gamma   90.00
#
_symmetry.space_group_name_H-M   'P 1'
#
loop_
_entity.id
_entity.type
_entity.pdbx_description
1 polymer ?
#
loop_
_entity_poly.entity_id
_entity_poly.type
_entity_poly.pdbx_seq_one_letter_code
_entity_poly.pdbx_strand_id
1 'polypeptide(L)'
;MRQVGILLVAMLWGLASGCAMKFPMVGAYYKEALIGKADYNLFSGTSQIQLEDRARKVRCEGNTHGSYAPLLTLSGAGYGGEGEIQCSDGRLFKIRWETLSWATGYGVGRDQNGDRLTFVFGMEQEQAEDFLKKELPVILKRSR
;
A
#
# COMPACT_ATOMS: atom_id res chain seq x y z
N MET A 1 45.63 -9.23 20.20
CA MET A 1 44.80 -9.68 19.06
C MET A 1 43.34 -9.92 19.46
N ARG A 2 42.67 -8.97 20.12
CA ARG A 2 41.30 -9.16 20.68
C ARG A 2 40.32 -8.02 20.34
N GLN A 3 40.82 -6.93 19.75
CA GLN A 3 40.01 -5.77 19.32
C GLN A 3 39.66 -5.77 17.82
N VAL A 4 40.37 -6.54 16.98
CA VAL A 4 40.11 -6.57 15.53
C VAL A 4 38.78 -7.27 15.19
N GLY A 5 38.37 -8.27 15.98
CA GLY A 5 37.12 -9.00 15.77
C GLY A 5 35.85 -8.21 16.08
N ILE A 6 35.93 -7.18 16.94
CA ILE A 6 34.75 -6.39 17.35
C ILE A 6 34.38 -5.36 16.27
N LEU A 7 35.37 -4.83 15.55
CA LEU A 7 35.15 -3.84 14.49
C LEU A 7 34.49 -4.44 13.23
N LEU A 8 34.77 -5.70 12.90
CA LEU A 8 34.16 -6.39 11.76
C LEU A 8 32.67 -6.70 11.97
N VAL A 9 32.26 -7.00 13.21
CA VAL A 9 30.85 -7.28 13.54
C VAL A 9 30.00 -6.01 13.52
N ALA A 10 30.55 -4.86 13.95
CA ALA A 10 29.85 -3.58 13.91
C ALA A 10 29.63 -3.05 12.48
N MET A 11 30.56 -3.35 11.55
CA MET A 11 30.47 -2.89 10.16
C MET A 11 29.45 -3.69 9.32
N LEU A 12 29.16 -4.94 9.70
CA LEU A 12 28.15 -5.77 9.03
C LEU A 12 26.69 -5.39 9.37
N TRP A 13 26.46 -4.67 10.48
CA TRP A 13 25.09 -4.26 10.87
C TRP A 13 24.60 -2.98 10.18
N GLY A 14 25.47 -2.21 9.53
CA GLY A 14 25.08 -0.96 8.85
C GLY A 14 24.36 -1.16 7.50
N LEU A 15 24.45 -2.35 6.90
CA LEU A 15 23.97 -2.62 5.53
C LEU A 15 22.57 -3.26 5.45
N ALA A 16 21.90 -3.46 6.58
CA ALA A 16 20.55 -4.03 6.61
C ALA A 16 19.41 -2.99 6.51
N SER A 17 19.70 -1.78 6.02
CA SER A 17 18.64 -0.85 5.63
C SER A 17 18.15 -1.23 4.23
N GLY A 18 17.22 -2.20 4.16
CA GLY A 18 16.54 -2.50 2.91
C GLY A 18 15.96 -1.21 2.31
N CYS A 19 16.16 -1.00 1.00
CA CYS A 19 15.59 0.15 0.28
C CYS A 19 14.06 0.00 0.24
N ALA A 20 13.40 0.50 1.28
CA ALA A 20 11.95 0.59 1.36
C ALA A 20 11.50 1.97 0.89
N MET A 21 10.71 2.02 -0.17
CA MET A 21 10.06 3.25 -0.62
C MET A 21 8.76 3.45 0.15
N LYS A 22 8.53 4.67 0.63
CA LYS A 22 7.34 5.01 1.41
C LYS A 22 6.40 5.86 0.59
N PHE A 23 5.14 5.46 0.52
CA PHE A 23 4.09 6.19 -0.17
C PHE A 23 3.00 6.60 0.82
N PRO A 24 2.58 7.88 0.86
CA PRO A 24 1.40 8.26 1.63
C PRO A 24 0.18 7.54 1.07
N MET A 25 -0.76 7.19 1.93
CA MET A 25 -2.00 6.53 1.56
C MET A 25 -3.21 7.22 2.15
N VAL A 26 -4.26 7.31 1.34
CA VAL A 26 -5.60 7.69 1.79
C VAL A 26 -6.56 6.61 1.34
N GLY A 27 -7.27 6.05 2.30
CA GLY A 27 -8.32 5.07 2.11
C GLY A 27 -9.68 5.61 2.46
N ALA A 28 -10.70 4.90 2.03
CA ALA A 28 -12.07 5.12 2.44
C ALA A 28 -12.80 3.79 2.65
N TYR A 29 -13.51 3.70 3.77
CA TYR A 29 -14.44 2.62 4.10
C TYR A 29 -15.68 3.19 4.77
N TYR A 30 -16.89 2.81 4.32
CA TYR A 30 -18.16 3.36 4.83
C TYR A 30 -18.19 4.88 5.07
N LYS A 31 -17.61 5.65 4.13
CA LYS A 31 -17.49 7.12 4.14
C LYS A 31 -16.45 7.70 5.09
N GLU A 32 -15.69 6.88 5.80
CA GLU A 32 -14.60 7.35 6.66
C GLU A 32 -13.27 7.32 5.97
N ALA A 33 -12.47 8.36 6.21
CA ALA A 33 -11.13 8.47 5.72
C ALA A 33 -10.17 7.65 6.59
N LEU A 34 -9.40 6.79 5.94
CA LEU A 34 -8.27 6.09 6.52
C LEU A 34 -7.00 6.80 6.04
N ILE A 35 -6.06 7.11 6.93
CA ILE A 35 -4.81 7.78 6.55
C ILE A 35 -3.65 6.89 6.97
N GLY A 36 -2.63 6.79 6.13
CA GLY A 36 -1.43 6.06 6.49
C GLY A 36 -0.40 6.01 5.37
N LYS A 37 0.23 4.85 5.22
CA LYS A 37 1.36 4.66 4.30
C LYS A 37 1.49 3.23 3.80
N ALA A 38 2.12 3.09 2.64
CA ALA A 38 2.67 1.85 2.14
C ALA A 38 4.20 1.92 2.16
N ASP A 39 4.83 0.91 2.75
CA ASP A 39 6.27 0.68 2.69
C ASP A 39 6.54 -0.45 1.67
N TYR A 40 7.06 -0.10 0.49
CA TYR A 40 7.34 -1.03 -0.61
C TYR A 40 8.81 -1.47 -0.62
N ASN A 41 9.06 -2.77 -0.60
CA ASN A 41 10.38 -3.37 -0.68
C ASN A 41 10.69 -3.76 -2.13
N LEU A 42 11.64 -3.04 -2.73
CA LEU A 42 12.08 -3.24 -4.11
C LEU A 42 12.71 -4.62 -4.36
N PHE A 43 13.31 -5.24 -3.34
CA PHE A 43 14.01 -6.52 -3.49
C PHE A 43 13.04 -7.70 -3.47
N SER A 44 12.03 -7.66 -2.59
CA SER A 44 11.04 -8.73 -2.49
C SER A 44 9.80 -8.52 -3.35
N GLY A 45 9.57 -7.31 -3.88
CA GLY A 45 8.34 -6.97 -4.60
C GLY A 45 7.09 -6.98 -3.72
N THR A 46 7.28 -6.83 -2.40
CA THR A 46 6.21 -6.83 -1.40
C THR A 46 6.04 -5.45 -0.79
N SER A 47 4.82 -5.14 -0.35
CA SER A 47 4.51 -3.88 0.32
C SER A 47 3.76 -4.12 1.61
N GLN A 48 4.18 -3.45 2.68
CA GLN A 48 3.45 -3.38 3.94
C GLN A 48 2.56 -2.14 3.93
N ILE A 49 1.27 -2.31 4.19
CA ILE A 49 0.28 -1.23 4.27
C ILE A 49 -0.09 -1.03 5.73
N GLN A 50 -0.15 0.24 6.15
CA GLN A 50 -0.65 0.66 7.45
C GLN A 50 -1.59 1.83 7.25
N LEU A 51 -2.82 1.70 7.75
CA LEU A 51 -3.90 2.68 7.64
C LEU A 51 -4.55 2.87 9.01
N GLU A 52 -4.96 4.09 9.32
CA GLU A 52 -5.63 4.41 10.57
C GLU A 52 -6.85 5.29 10.32
N ASP A 53 -7.98 4.92 10.92
CA ASP A 53 -9.12 5.80 11.10
C ASP A 53 -9.00 6.44 12.49
N ARG A 54 -8.65 7.72 12.50
CA ARG A 54 -8.46 8.49 13.72
C ARG A 54 -9.77 8.76 14.46
N ALA A 55 -10.91 8.77 13.76
CA ALA A 55 -12.20 9.06 14.38
C ALA A 55 -12.69 7.87 15.22
N ARG A 56 -12.58 6.64 14.70
CA ARG A 56 -12.98 5.42 15.42
C ARG A 56 -11.84 4.68 16.10
N LYS A 57 -10.60 5.16 15.99
CA LYS A 57 -9.39 4.52 16.52
C LYS A 57 -9.19 3.09 15.98
N VAL A 58 -9.56 2.88 14.71
CA VAL A 58 -9.37 1.60 14.03
C VAL A 58 -8.05 1.63 13.27
N ARG A 59 -7.21 0.62 13.46
CA ARG A 59 -5.95 0.44 12.76
C ARG A 59 -6.05 -0.75 11.83
N CYS A 60 -5.62 -0.59 10.59
CA CYS A 60 -5.64 -1.62 9.56
C CYS A 60 -4.23 -1.82 9.01
N GLU A 61 -3.77 -3.06 8.98
CA GLU A 61 -2.42 -3.42 8.55
C GLU A 61 -2.43 -4.65 7.65
N GLY A 62 -1.51 -4.68 6.69
CA GLY A 62 -1.50 -5.76 5.72
C GLY A 62 -0.21 -5.87 4.94
N ASN A 63 -0.05 -7.00 4.26
CA ASN A 63 1.02 -7.20 3.29
C ASN A 63 0.41 -7.46 1.92
N THR A 64 1.07 -6.94 0.89
CA THR A 64 0.73 -7.11 -0.51
C THR A 64 1.95 -7.58 -1.29
N HIS A 65 1.71 -8.18 -2.44
CA HIS A 65 2.75 -8.55 -3.39
C HIS A 65 2.30 -8.20 -4.80
N GLY A 66 3.25 -7.87 -5.67
CA GLY A 66 2.97 -7.73 -7.10
C GLY A 66 2.58 -9.08 -7.70
N SER A 67 1.48 -9.14 -8.42
CA SER A 67 0.99 -10.36 -9.09
C SER A 67 0.81 -10.20 -10.60
N TYR A 68 0.85 -8.96 -11.10
CA TYR A 68 0.73 -8.65 -12.52
C TYR A 68 1.64 -7.49 -12.93
N ALA A 69 2.23 -7.61 -14.10
CA ALA A 69 3.03 -6.56 -14.74
C ALA A 69 2.72 -6.57 -16.25
N PRO A 70 2.31 -5.43 -16.84
CA PRO A 70 2.10 -5.34 -18.28
C PRO A 70 3.45 -5.40 -19.01
N LEU A 71 3.47 -6.13 -20.13
CA LEU A 71 4.65 -6.22 -20.98
C LEU A 71 4.90 -4.85 -21.64
N LEU A 72 6.14 -4.35 -21.53
CA LEU A 72 6.65 -3.18 -22.29
C LEU A 72 6.10 -1.79 -21.90
N THR A 73 5.71 -1.55 -20.64
CA THR A 73 5.36 -0.19 -20.20
C THR A 73 6.54 0.50 -19.52
N LEU A 74 6.89 1.71 -19.96
CA LEU A 74 7.91 2.56 -19.31
C LEU A 74 7.31 3.53 -18.28
N SER A 75 5.99 3.69 -18.27
CA SER A 75 5.28 4.62 -17.38
C SER A 75 5.08 4.07 -15.97
N GLY A 76 5.26 2.75 -15.78
CA GLY A 76 4.92 2.08 -14.53
C GLY A 76 3.42 1.95 -14.29
N ALA A 77 2.57 2.30 -15.26
CA ALA A 77 1.13 2.18 -15.15
C ALA A 77 0.65 0.75 -15.45
N GLY A 78 -0.38 0.31 -14.75
CA GLY A 78 -1.01 -1.01 -14.94
C GLY A 78 -0.30 -2.16 -14.23
N TYR A 79 0.80 -1.91 -13.51
CA TYR A 79 1.35 -2.91 -12.59
C TYR A 79 0.36 -3.12 -11.47
N GLY A 80 0.18 -4.35 -11.04
CA GLY A 80 -0.83 -4.68 -10.06
C GLY A 80 -0.43 -5.81 -9.15
N GLY A 81 -1.21 -5.94 -8.09
CA GLY A 81 -0.96 -6.93 -7.08
C GLY A 81 -2.15 -7.18 -6.20
N GLU A 82 -1.96 -8.06 -5.24
CA GLU A 82 -2.98 -8.46 -4.29
C GLU A 82 -2.39 -8.66 -2.89
N GLY A 83 -3.28 -8.76 -1.92
CA GLY A 83 -2.90 -8.98 -0.54
C GLY A 83 -4.10 -8.89 0.39
N GLU A 84 -3.78 -8.84 1.68
CA GLU A 84 -4.80 -8.81 2.73
C GLU A 84 -4.47 -7.71 3.73
N ILE A 85 -5.52 -7.01 4.19
CA ILE A 85 -5.44 -5.97 5.22
C ILE A 85 -6.37 -6.37 6.38
N GLN A 86 -5.79 -6.58 7.56
CA GLN A 86 -6.50 -6.87 8.79
C GLN A 86 -6.68 -5.59 9.60
N CYS A 87 -7.91 -5.32 10.02
CA CYS A 87 -8.25 -4.21 10.91
C CYS A 87 -8.41 -4.69 12.36
N SER A 88 -8.15 -3.78 13.31
CA SER A 88 -8.23 -4.02 14.75
C SER A 88 -9.64 -4.30 15.26
N ASP A 89 -10.66 -4.02 14.45
CA ASP A 89 -12.07 -4.35 14.71
C ASP A 89 -12.51 -5.70 14.13
N GLY A 90 -11.55 -6.50 13.63
CA GLY A 90 -11.78 -7.87 13.15
C GLY A 90 -12.10 -7.98 11.67
N ARG A 91 -12.17 -6.88 10.92
CA ARG A 91 -12.36 -6.94 9.46
C ARG A 91 -11.09 -7.39 8.74
N LEU A 92 -11.24 -8.29 7.76
CA LEU A 92 -10.16 -8.75 6.90
C LEU A 92 -10.50 -8.44 5.44
N PHE A 93 -9.83 -7.46 4.87
CA PHE A 93 -10.01 -7.06 3.47
C PHE A 93 -9.09 -7.85 2.56
N LYS A 94 -9.66 -8.54 1.58
CA LYS A 94 -8.91 -9.04 0.42
C LYS A 94 -8.84 -7.93 -0.62
N ILE A 95 -7.63 -7.47 -0.92
CA ILE A 95 -7.41 -6.29 -1.75
C ILE A 95 -6.71 -6.65 -3.06
N ARG A 96 -6.98 -5.84 -4.07
CA ARG A 96 -6.20 -5.73 -5.30
C ARG A 96 -5.80 -4.28 -5.50
N TRP A 97 -4.63 -4.06 -6.06
CA TRP A 97 -4.13 -2.71 -6.35
C TRP A 97 -3.56 -2.65 -7.75
N GLU A 98 -3.51 -1.43 -8.28
CA GLU A 98 -2.96 -1.10 -9.59
C GLU A 98 -2.27 0.25 -9.53
N THR A 99 -1.12 0.37 -10.19
CA THR A 99 -0.39 1.62 -10.36
C THR A 99 -0.95 2.45 -11.50
N LEU A 100 -1.06 3.75 -11.26
CA LEU A 100 -1.28 4.77 -12.30
C LEU A 100 0.05 5.29 -12.85
N SER A 101 1.11 5.22 -12.04
CA SER A 101 2.50 5.51 -12.40
C SER A 101 3.45 4.77 -11.46
N TRP A 102 4.77 4.91 -11.66
CA TRP A 102 5.79 4.36 -10.74
C TRP A 102 5.62 4.73 -9.27
N ALA A 103 4.94 5.84 -8.97
CA ALA A 103 4.80 6.35 -7.61
C ALA A 103 3.36 6.46 -7.12
N THR A 104 2.37 6.28 -8.00
CA THR A 104 0.95 6.51 -7.66
C THR A 104 0.09 5.35 -8.10
N GLY A 105 -1.02 5.14 -7.41
CA GLY A 105 -1.96 4.10 -7.76
C GLY A 105 -3.15 4.05 -6.83
N TYR A 106 -3.96 3.02 -7.03
CA TYR A 106 -5.18 2.80 -6.28
C TYR A 106 -5.33 1.32 -5.94
N GLY A 107 -6.21 1.04 -5.00
CA GLY A 107 -6.62 -0.31 -4.69
C GLY A 107 -8.02 -0.39 -4.14
N VAL A 108 -8.57 -1.58 -4.24
CA VAL A 108 -9.93 -1.91 -3.82
C VAL A 108 -9.93 -3.27 -3.15
N GLY A 109 -10.81 -3.45 -2.19
CA GLY A 109 -11.02 -4.74 -1.58
C GLY A 109 -12.38 -4.88 -0.95
N ARG A 110 -12.67 -6.10 -0.52
CA ARG A 110 -13.87 -6.42 0.24
C ARG A 110 -13.51 -7.21 1.48
N ASP A 111 -14.25 -6.95 2.55
CA ASP A 111 -14.18 -7.76 3.76
C ASP A 111 -15.12 -8.97 3.69
N GLN A 112 -15.16 -9.74 4.79
CA GLN A 112 -16.00 -10.92 4.95
C GLN A 112 -17.51 -10.63 4.82
N ASN A 113 -17.95 -9.40 5.04
CA ASN A 113 -19.35 -8.99 4.97
C ASN A 113 -19.71 -8.40 3.60
N GLY A 114 -18.74 -8.28 2.70
CA GLY A 114 -18.90 -7.66 1.38
C GLY A 114 -18.71 -6.15 1.38
N ASP A 115 -18.31 -5.57 2.51
CA ASP A 115 -18.09 -4.15 2.65
C ASP A 115 -16.84 -3.73 1.89
N ARG A 116 -16.86 -2.55 1.27
CA ARG A 116 -15.81 -2.12 0.35
C ARG A 116 -14.78 -1.22 1.02
N LEU A 117 -13.51 -1.57 0.87
CA LEU A 117 -12.36 -0.70 1.07
C LEU A 117 -11.89 -0.17 -0.29
N THR A 118 -11.61 1.13 -0.37
CA THR A 118 -10.93 1.74 -1.52
C THR A 118 -9.78 2.58 -1.01
N PHE A 119 -8.65 2.61 -1.68
CA PHE A 119 -7.52 3.45 -1.30
C PHE A 119 -6.74 3.95 -2.51
N VAL A 120 -5.98 5.00 -2.29
CA VAL A 120 -4.97 5.52 -3.21
C VAL A 120 -3.65 5.68 -2.47
N PHE A 121 -2.56 5.63 -3.22
CA PHE A 121 -1.22 5.83 -2.69
C PHE A 121 -0.43 6.78 -3.57
N GLY A 122 0.54 7.46 -2.95
CA GLY A 122 1.47 8.38 -3.63
C GLY A 122 0.88 9.75 -3.99
N MET A 123 -0.29 10.09 -3.45
CA MET A 123 -0.97 11.37 -3.68
C MET A 123 -1.04 12.18 -2.39
N GLU A 124 -1.05 13.51 -2.53
CA GLU A 124 -1.37 14.42 -1.43
C GLU A 124 -2.82 14.22 -0.97
N GLN A 125 -3.12 14.47 0.30
CA GLN A 125 -4.40 14.10 0.90
C GLN A 125 -5.61 14.69 0.15
N GLU A 126 -5.58 15.98 -0.18
CA GLU A 126 -6.67 16.64 -0.90
C GLU A 126 -6.91 16.02 -2.29
N GLN A 127 -5.83 15.81 -3.05
CA GLN A 127 -5.88 15.15 -4.35
C GLN A 127 -6.39 13.72 -4.23
N ALA A 128 -5.95 13.00 -3.20
CA ALA A 128 -6.33 11.63 -2.93
C ALA A 128 -7.83 11.51 -2.63
N GLU A 129 -8.37 12.40 -1.80
CA GLU A 129 -9.80 12.46 -1.50
C GLU A 129 -10.64 12.77 -2.75
N ASP A 130 -10.17 13.70 -3.57
CA ASP A 130 -10.83 14.05 -4.83
C ASP A 130 -10.81 12.88 -5.82
N PHE A 131 -9.68 12.20 -5.94
CA PHE A 131 -9.55 11.01 -6.80
C PHE A 131 -10.50 9.89 -6.35
N LEU A 132 -10.57 9.61 -5.04
CA LEU A 132 -11.47 8.59 -4.49
C LEU A 132 -12.95 8.90 -4.76
N LYS A 133 -13.33 10.18 -4.74
CA LYS A 133 -14.73 10.63 -4.94
C LYS A 133 -15.13 10.70 -6.41
N LYS A 134 -14.24 11.18 -7.28
CA LYS A 134 -14.56 11.54 -8.67
C LYS A 134 -14.06 10.51 -9.68
N GLU A 135 -12.78 10.17 -9.62
CA GLU A 135 -12.10 9.40 -10.67
C GLU A 135 -12.22 7.90 -10.46
N LEU A 136 -11.95 7.41 -9.26
CA LEU A 136 -11.95 5.98 -8.96
C LEU A 136 -13.30 5.31 -9.30
N PRO A 137 -14.48 5.89 -9.01
CA PRO A 137 -15.75 5.29 -9.41
C PRO A 137 -15.92 5.14 -10.92
N VAL A 138 -15.33 6.04 -11.71
CA VAL A 138 -15.36 5.98 -13.18
C VAL A 138 -14.45 4.86 -13.67
N ILE A 139 -13.23 4.78 -13.13
CA ILE A 139 -12.26 3.71 -13.46
C ILE A 139 -12.87 2.33 -13.17
N LEU A 140 -13.43 2.13 -11.98
CA LEU A 140 -14.01 0.85 -11.56
C LEU A 140 -15.29 0.44 -12.32
N LYS A 141 -15.94 1.37 -13.02
CA LYS A 141 -17.06 1.06 -13.92
C LYS A 141 -16.59 0.58 -15.29
N ARG A 142 -15.44 1.05 -15.76
CA ARG A 142 -14.88 0.69 -17.07
C ARG A 142 -14.15 -0.64 -17.07
N SER A 143 -13.69 -1.09 -15.90
CA SER A 143 -12.96 -2.37 -15.74
C SER A 143 -13.86 -3.60 -15.52
N ARG A 144 -15.19 -3.43 -15.59
CA ARG A 144 -16.17 -4.52 -15.58
C ARG A 144 -16.79 -4.69 -16.95
#